data_AF-A0A848J6P6-F1
#
_entry.id   AF-A0A848J6P6-F1
#
_cell.length_a   1.000
_cell.length_b   1.000
_cell.length_c   1.000
_cell.angle_alpha   90.00
_cell.angle_beta   90.00
_cell.angle_gamma   90.00
#
_symmetry.space_group_name_H-M   'P 1'
#
loop_
_entity.id
_entity.type
_entity.pdbx_description
1 polymer ?
#
loop_
_entity_poly.entity_id
_entity_poly.type
_entity_poly.pdbx_seq_one_letter_code
_entity_poly.pdbx_strand_id
1 'polypeptide(L)'
;MSYESFLSGFHSVMYVAMAISLAFALGVVVINVINLARLKDPKLKYDYISSREKRMYTYFFIGLGAALFFYMNTLFLEPVTESKGWIFIRMAVALCAGTLIGYIPSLLLKYMLPANQKGRLKKLRFQPRISPKSGKKMRLLTEQEEDVHLDEAMQAEENIFSVDYDVWVDDDSDYVKIEKYPGHLVAEECDRCGMQTLKLKKEEILKQPTEDEPGEIIKHYKCSYCNRVKHENKQIAQLAANKESFFLRYRDKIGEAVSEKQYHVQLIKMEVYDNDGHPHHYEFGDLDQARSFLKELDSKNKASEE
;
A
#
# COMPACT_ATOMS: atom_id res chain seq x y z
N MET A 1 33.70 -36.85 12.03
CA MET A 1 32.29 -37.12 11.66
C MET A 1 32.30 -37.65 10.24
N SER A 2 31.76 -38.86 9.99
CA SER A 2 31.69 -39.38 8.62
C SER A 2 30.68 -38.57 7.80
N TYR A 3 30.85 -38.55 6.47
CA TYR A 3 29.92 -37.85 5.58
C TYR A 3 28.48 -38.39 5.71
N GLU A 4 28.34 -39.71 5.87
CA GLU A 4 27.06 -40.38 6.13
C GLU A 4 26.40 -39.92 7.44
N SER A 5 27.16 -39.81 8.54
CA SER A 5 26.63 -39.29 9.81
C SER A 5 26.20 -37.83 9.69
N PHE A 6 26.92 -37.02 8.91
CA PHE A 6 26.52 -35.65 8.60
C PHE A 6 25.22 -35.62 7.80
N LEU A 7 25.08 -36.42 6.75
CA LEU A 7 23.87 -36.46 5.92
C LEU A 7 22.63 -36.88 6.69
N SER A 8 22.76 -37.88 7.58
CA SER A 8 21.65 -38.31 8.45
C SER A 8 21.22 -37.21 9.43
N GLY A 9 22.18 -36.52 10.04
CA GLY A 9 21.89 -35.37 10.91
C GLY A 9 21.26 -34.21 10.12
N PHE A 10 21.80 -33.89 8.95
CA PHE A 10 21.26 -32.87 8.06
C PHE A 10 19.82 -33.16 7.65
N HIS A 11 19.52 -34.41 7.24
CA HIS A 11 18.19 -34.84 6.84
C HIS A 11 17.17 -34.69 7.98
N SER A 12 17.56 -35.10 9.19
CA SER A 12 16.74 -34.94 10.39
C SER A 12 16.43 -33.45 10.68
N VAL A 13 17.43 -32.58 10.57
CA VAL A 13 17.27 -31.13 10.74
C VAL A 13 16.33 -30.56 9.67
N MET A 14 16.46 -30.98 8.40
CA MET A 14 15.57 -30.52 7.32
C MET A 14 14.11 -30.89 7.59
N TYR A 15 13.80 -32.11 8.06
CA TYR A 15 12.42 -32.48 8.39
C TYR A 15 11.84 -31.66 9.55
N VAL A 16 12.62 -31.45 10.61
CA VAL A 16 12.18 -30.63 11.75
C VAL A 16 11.94 -29.19 11.30
N ALA A 17 12.85 -28.62 10.50
CA ALA A 17 12.72 -27.26 9.98
C ALA A 17 11.53 -27.11 9.02
N MET A 18 11.24 -28.11 8.19
CA MET A 18 10.05 -28.17 7.35
C MET A 18 8.78 -28.14 8.21
N ALA A 19 8.68 -28.98 9.24
CA ALA A 19 7.52 -29.04 10.11
C ALA A 19 7.29 -27.71 10.85
N ILE A 20 8.36 -27.08 11.36
CA ILE A 20 8.30 -25.77 12.00
C ILE A 20 7.81 -24.70 11.02
N SER A 21 8.31 -24.71 9.78
CA SER A 21 7.94 -23.71 8.76
C SER A 21 6.47 -23.84 8.35
N LEU A 22 5.95 -25.06 8.23
CA LEU A 22 4.52 -25.31 7.99
C LEU A 22 3.66 -24.88 9.17
N ALA A 23 4.07 -25.21 10.40
CA ALA A 23 3.38 -24.79 11.61
C ALA A 23 3.33 -23.26 11.73
N PHE A 24 4.42 -22.57 11.39
CA PHE A 24 4.47 -21.11 11.33
C PHE A 24 3.49 -20.55 10.28
N ALA A 25 3.51 -21.07 9.05
CA ALA A 25 2.60 -20.62 8.00
C ALA A 25 1.13 -20.76 8.41
N LEU A 26 0.74 -21.94 8.92
CA LEU A 26 -0.62 -22.19 9.41
C LEU A 26 -0.95 -21.33 10.63
N GLY A 27 0.00 -21.19 11.56
CA GLY A 27 -0.15 -20.37 12.77
C GLY A 27 -0.46 -18.91 12.45
N VAL A 28 0.20 -18.32 11.45
CA VAL A 28 -0.08 -16.95 10.99
C VAL A 28 -1.53 -16.78 10.54
N VAL A 29 -2.06 -17.75 9.77
CA VAL A 29 -3.45 -17.71 9.29
C VAL A 29 -4.43 -17.89 10.46
N VAL A 30 -4.17 -18.87 11.34
CA VAL A 30 -5.02 -19.14 12.51
C VAL A 30 -5.07 -17.93 13.45
N ILE A 31 -3.93 -17.33 13.78
CA ILE A 31 -3.85 -16.12 14.60
C ILE A 31 -4.65 -14.98 13.96
N ASN A 32 -4.55 -14.81 12.63
CA ASN A 32 -5.28 -13.78 11.94
C ASN A 32 -6.80 -13.98 12.00
N VAL A 33 -7.27 -15.20 11.79
CA VAL A 33 -8.70 -15.56 11.89
C VAL A 33 -9.23 -15.35 13.31
N ILE A 34 -8.48 -15.79 14.32
CA ILE A 34 -8.84 -15.59 15.73
C ILE A 34 -8.95 -14.10 16.07
N ASN A 35 -7.98 -13.29 15.66
CA ASN A 35 -8.00 -11.85 15.91
C ASN A 35 -9.20 -11.19 15.22
N LEU A 36 -9.48 -11.55 13.96
CA LEU A 36 -10.61 -10.99 13.22
C LEU A 36 -11.97 -11.38 13.84
N ALA A 37 -12.10 -12.60 14.36
CA ALA A 37 -13.29 -13.08 15.03
C ALA A 37 -13.55 -12.39 16.38
N ARG A 38 -12.49 -11.96 17.07
CA ARG A 38 -12.57 -11.26 18.37
C ARG A 38 -13.06 -9.83 18.25
N LEU A 39 -12.73 -9.15 17.15
CA LEU A 39 -13.20 -7.79 16.92
C LEU A 39 -14.72 -7.81 16.71
N LYS A 40 -15.45 -6.94 17.42
CA LYS A 40 -16.91 -6.80 17.25
C LYS A 40 -17.25 -5.50 16.53
N ASP A 41 -16.56 -4.42 16.89
CA ASP A 41 -16.70 -3.11 16.28
C ASP A 41 -16.28 -3.16 14.79
N PRO A 42 -17.11 -2.67 13.86
CA PRO A 42 -16.80 -2.79 12.45
C PRO A 42 -15.66 -1.86 12.00
N LYS A 43 -15.41 -0.72 12.67
CA LYS A 43 -14.26 0.15 12.38
C LYS A 43 -12.96 -0.55 12.74
N LEU A 44 -12.90 -1.17 13.92
CA LEU A 44 -11.74 -1.97 14.32
C LEU A 44 -11.48 -3.13 13.35
N LYS A 45 -12.53 -3.79 12.85
CA LYS A 45 -12.39 -4.82 11.79
C LYS A 45 -11.86 -4.24 10.49
N TYR A 46 -12.37 -3.09 10.08
CA TYR A 46 -11.92 -2.39 8.87
C TYR A 46 -10.41 -2.11 8.96
N ASP A 47 -9.96 -1.50 10.06
CA ASP A 47 -8.56 -1.11 10.27
C ASP A 47 -7.63 -2.32 10.34
N TYR A 48 -8.11 -3.39 10.96
CA TYR A 48 -7.37 -4.64 11.03
C TYR A 48 -7.19 -5.27 9.63
N ILE A 49 -8.26 -5.34 8.83
CA ILE A 49 -8.22 -5.92 7.48
C ILE A 49 -7.33 -5.08 6.57
N SER A 50 -7.51 -3.76 6.56
CA SER A 50 -6.76 -2.85 5.67
C SER A 50 -5.25 -2.87 5.94
N SER A 51 -4.83 -3.00 7.20
CA SER A 51 -3.41 -2.92 7.59
C SER A 51 -2.72 -4.29 7.71
N ARG A 52 -3.39 -5.31 8.26
CA ARG A 52 -2.74 -6.58 8.65
C ARG A 52 -2.91 -7.72 7.67
N GLU A 53 -3.98 -7.75 6.87
CA GLU A 53 -4.27 -8.90 5.99
C GLU A 53 -3.15 -9.10 4.95
N LYS A 54 -2.61 -8.02 4.38
CA LYS A 54 -1.44 -8.08 3.47
C LYS A 54 -0.20 -8.66 4.14
N ARG A 55 0.04 -8.27 5.40
CA ARG A 55 1.19 -8.74 6.18
C ARG A 55 1.06 -10.23 6.52
N MET A 56 -0.14 -10.69 6.85
CA MET A 56 -0.45 -12.10 7.05
C MET A 56 -0.10 -12.93 5.81
N TYR A 57 -0.57 -12.55 4.63
CA TYR A 57 -0.26 -13.27 3.40
C TYR A 57 1.24 -13.32 3.13
N THR A 58 1.95 -12.21 3.35
CA THR A 58 3.41 -12.15 3.17
C THR A 58 4.12 -13.19 4.04
N TYR A 59 3.81 -13.25 5.34
CA TYR A 59 4.43 -14.25 6.23
C TYR A 59 3.98 -15.69 5.93
N PHE A 60 2.73 -15.89 5.51
CA PHE A 60 2.24 -17.20 5.10
C PHE A 60 3.04 -17.77 3.93
N PHE A 61 3.24 -16.99 2.86
CA PHE A 61 4.01 -17.46 1.70
C PHE A 61 5.51 -17.59 1.99
N ILE A 62 6.09 -16.71 2.83
CA ILE A 62 7.47 -16.91 3.32
C ILE A 62 7.60 -18.25 4.04
N GLY A 63 6.65 -18.59 4.92
CA GLY A 63 6.62 -19.87 5.62
C GLY A 63 6.48 -21.07 4.67
N LEU A 64 5.61 -20.98 3.65
CA LEU A 64 5.49 -22.02 2.62
C LEU A 64 6.75 -22.17 1.77
N GLY A 65 7.37 -21.06 1.36
CA GLY A 65 8.63 -21.07 0.61
C GLY A 65 9.77 -21.71 1.42
N ALA A 66 9.86 -21.40 2.71
CA ALA A 66 10.81 -22.03 3.63
C ALA A 66 10.53 -23.53 3.81
N ALA A 67 9.26 -23.92 3.97
CA ALA A 67 8.87 -25.33 4.05
C ALA A 67 9.27 -26.11 2.79
N LEU A 68 9.04 -25.54 1.61
CA LEU A 68 9.43 -26.13 0.33
C LEU A 68 10.95 -26.25 0.20
N PHE A 69 11.70 -25.22 0.61
CA PHE A 69 13.16 -25.25 0.64
C PHE A 69 13.69 -26.43 1.47
N PHE A 70 13.16 -26.61 2.70
CA PHE A 70 13.57 -27.71 3.56
C PHE A 70 13.13 -29.06 3.01
N TYR A 71 11.90 -29.17 2.49
CA TYR A 71 11.39 -30.38 1.85
C TYR A 71 12.27 -30.83 0.68
N MET A 72 12.62 -29.93 -0.24
CA MET A 72 13.48 -30.24 -1.40
C MET A 72 14.86 -30.76 -0.97
N ASN A 73 15.37 -30.29 0.18
CA ASN A 73 16.62 -30.77 0.76
C ASN A 73 16.52 -32.15 1.44
N THR A 74 15.33 -32.73 1.52
CA THR A 74 15.11 -34.14 1.93
C THR A 74 15.06 -35.11 0.75
N LEU A 75 14.90 -34.59 -0.47
CA LEU A 75 14.80 -35.38 -1.70
C LEU A 75 16.18 -35.76 -2.27
N PHE A 76 16.18 -36.77 -3.14
CA PHE A 76 17.33 -37.25 -3.91
C PHE A 76 18.56 -37.53 -3.01
N LEU A 77 18.44 -38.53 -2.13
CA LEU A 77 19.51 -38.91 -1.21
C LEU A 77 20.71 -39.54 -1.95
N GLU A 78 20.44 -40.37 -2.95
CA GLU A 78 21.45 -41.17 -3.67
C GLU A 78 22.53 -40.32 -4.37
N PRO A 79 22.20 -39.26 -5.15
CA PRO A 79 23.24 -38.43 -5.78
C PRO A 79 24.11 -37.68 -4.77
N VAL A 80 23.55 -37.36 -3.59
CA VAL A 80 24.25 -36.64 -2.54
C VAL A 80 25.18 -37.56 -1.76
N THR A 81 24.86 -38.84 -1.60
CA THR A 81 25.77 -39.83 -0.98
C THR A 81 26.97 -40.13 -1.90
N GLU A 82 26.78 -40.13 -3.22
CA GLU A 82 27.84 -40.40 -4.19
C GLU A 82 28.88 -39.28 -4.32
N SER A 83 28.45 -38.01 -4.32
CA SER A 83 29.37 -36.88 -4.43
C SER A 83 28.95 -35.69 -3.57
N LYS A 84 29.93 -35.19 -2.79
CA LYS A 84 29.77 -34.03 -1.90
C LYS A 84 29.34 -32.76 -2.63
N GLY A 85 29.59 -32.65 -3.95
CA GLY A 85 29.20 -31.48 -4.73
C GLY A 85 27.68 -31.33 -4.90
N TRP A 86 26.94 -32.43 -4.94
CA TRP A 86 25.50 -32.43 -5.19
C TRP A 86 24.69 -31.73 -4.10
N ILE A 87 25.21 -31.66 -2.86
CA ILE A 87 24.53 -30.94 -1.78
C ILE A 87 24.39 -29.46 -2.08
N PHE A 88 25.39 -28.84 -2.72
CA PHE A 88 25.38 -27.41 -3.06
C PHE A 88 24.40 -27.12 -4.20
N ILE A 89 24.39 -27.98 -5.22
CA ILE A 89 23.44 -27.89 -6.33
C ILE A 89 22.01 -28.02 -5.81
N ARG A 90 21.76 -29.01 -4.94
CA ARG A 90 20.44 -29.20 -4.32
C ARG A 90 20.00 -27.98 -3.50
N MET A 91 20.89 -27.45 -2.66
CA MET A 91 20.61 -26.25 -1.88
C MET A 91 20.27 -25.05 -2.76
N ALA A 92 21.01 -24.85 -3.86
CA ALA A 92 20.74 -23.77 -4.81
C ALA A 92 19.38 -23.94 -5.52
N VAL A 93 19.08 -25.14 -6.01
CA VAL A 93 17.79 -25.44 -6.66
C VAL A 93 16.63 -25.29 -5.67
N ALA A 94 16.79 -25.77 -4.44
CA ALA A 94 15.81 -25.61 -3.38
C ALA A 94 15.58 -24.14 -3.03
N LEU A 95 16.64 -23.32 -3.00
CA LEU A 95 16.54 -21.88 -2.75
C LEU A 95 15.74 -21.19 -3.84
N CYS A 96 16.04 -21.47 -5.11
CA CYS A 96 15.27 -20.95 -6.25
C CYS A 96 13.79 -21.37 -6.17
N ALA A 97 13.50 -22.65 -5.89
CA ALA A 97 12.13 -23.13 -5.75
C ALA A 97 11.39 -22.46 -4.58
N GLY A 98 12.05 -22.34 -3.42
CA GLY A 98 11.49 -21.69 -2.24
C GLY A 98 11.20 -20.21 -2.45
N THR A 99 12.10 -19.47 -3.12
CA THR A 99 11.88 -18.05 -3.42
C THR A 99 10.79 -17.83 -4.45
N LEU A 100 10.65 -18.71 -5.45
CA LEU A 100 9.54 -18.65 -6.40
C LEU A 100 8.19 -18.75 -5.69
N ILE A 101 8.02 -19.73 -4.79
CA ILE A 101 6.77 -19.92 -4.03
C ILE A 101 6.57 -18.88 -2.92
N GLY A 102 7.65 -18.35 -2.33
CA GLY A 102 7.55 -17.30 -1.31
C GLY A 102 7.24 -15.93 -1.91
N TYR A 103 7.92 -15.55 -2.99
CA TYR A 103 7.90 -14.19 -3.53
C TYR A 103 6.81 -13.99 -4.58
N ILE A 104 6.65 -14.88 -5.56
CA ILE A 104 5.70 -14.66 -6.68
C ILE A 104 4.26 -14.55 -6.18
N PRO A 105 3.74 -15.46 -5.32
CA PRO A 105 2.39 -15.31 -4.78
C PRO A 105 2.24 -14.03 -3.94
N SER A 106 3.28 -13.63 -3.20
CA SER A 106 3.24 -12.39 -2.41
C SER A 106 3.10 -11.14 -3.29
N LEU A 107 3.72 -11.15 -4.48
CA LEU A 107 3.56 -10.11 -5.48
C LEU A 107 2.18 -10.14 -6.12
N LEU A 108 1.71 -11.30 -6.57
CA LEU A 108 0.38 -11.44 -7.19
C LEU A 108 -0.73 -10.96 -6.26
N LEU A 109 -0.66 -11.34 -4.98
CA LEU A 109 -1.63 -10.91 -3.99
C LEU A 109 -1.55 -9.41 -3.70
N LYS A 110 -0.37 -8.77 -3.79
CA LYS A 110 -0.27 -7.31 -3.65
C LYS A 110 -1.17 -6.57 -4.64
N TYR A 111 -1.39 -7.11 -5.84
CA TYR A 111 -2.23 -6.51 -6.88
C TYR A 111 -3.69 -6.98 -6.83
N MET A 112 -3.94 -8.25 -6.50
CA MET A 112 -5.30 -8.82 -6.51
C MET A 112 -6.08 -8.57 -5.21
N LEU A 113 -5.38 -8.40 -4.08
CA LEU A 113 -6.03 -8.17 -2.77
C LEU A 113 -6.85 -6.88 -2.71
N PRO A 114 -6.36 -5.72 -3.17
CA PRO A 114 -7.12 -4.47 -3.08
C PRO A 114 -8.51 -4.57 -3.71
N ALA A 115 -8.64 -5.27 -4.85
CA ALA A 115 -9.91 -5.48 -5.54
C ALA A 115 -10.90 -6.28 -4.68
N ASN A 116 -10.47 -7.42 -4.14
CA ASN A 116 -11.31 -8.29 -3.31
C ASN A 116 -11.63 -7.68 -1.93
N GLN A 117 -10.72 -6.88 -1.38
CA GLN A 117 -10.89 -6.21 -0.10
C GLN A 117 -11.84 -5.00 -0.19
N LYS A 118 -11.85 -4.28 -1.31
CA LYS A 118 -12.65 -3.04 -1.47
C LYS A 118 -14.12 -3.27 -1.13
N GLY A 119 -14.73 -4.35 -1.62
CA GLY A 119 -16.13 -4.68 -1.32
C GLY A 119 -16.38 -5.01 0.17
N ARG A 120 -15.48 -5.78 0.79
CA ARG A 120 -15.55 -6.13 2.22
C ARG A 120 -15.40 -4.90 3.11
N LEU A 121 -14.41 -4.06 2.80
CA LEU A 121 -14.12 -2.82 3.52
C LEU A 121 -15.27 -1.82 3.37
N LYS A 122 -15.82 -1.65 2.16
CA LYS A 122 -16.99 -0.81 1.92
C LYS A 122 -18.20 -1.26 2.75
N LYS A 123 -18.45 -2.58 2.80
CA LYS A 123 -19.52 -3.14 3.63
C LYS A 123 -19.32 -2.87 5.13
N LEU A 124 -18.08 -2.95 5.62
CA LEU A 124 -17.77 -2.66 7.03
C LEU A 124 -17.89 -1.17 7.37
N ARG A 125 -17.44 -0.29 6.46
CA ARG A 125 -17.54 1.17 6.62
C ARG A 125 -19.00 1.59 6.80
N PHE A 126 -19.86 1.27 5.82
CA PHE A 126 -21.27 1.67 5.81
C PHE A 126 -22.22 0.77 6.62
N GLN A 127 -21.70 -0.18 7.40
CA GLN A 127 -22.54 -0.97 8.30
C GLN A 127 -23.03 -0.09 9.46
N PRO A 128 -24.35 0.00 9.74
CA PRO A 128 -24.86 0.81 10.84
C PRO A 128 -24.19 0.49 12.17
N ARG A 129 -23.76 1.54 12.89
CA ARG A 129 -23.22 1.43 14.24
C ARG A 129 -24.35 1.27 15.26
N ILE A 130 -24.05 0.69 16.41
CA ILE A 130 -25.00 0.59 17.52
C ILE A 130 -24.54 1.57 18.60
N SER A 131 -25.45 2.45 19.02
CA SER A 131 -25.17 3.42 20.08
C SER A 131 -24.95 2.69 21.41
N PRO A 132 -23.86 2.98 22.15
CA PRO A 132 -23.65 2.44 23.49
C PRO A 132 -24.61 3.04 24.53
N LYS A 133 -25.29 4.15 24.19
CA LYS A 133 -26.23 4.84 25.08
C LYS A 133 -27.66 4.32 24.92
N SER A 134 -28.18 4.28 23.69
CA SER A 134 -29.56 3.85 23.42
C SER A 134 -29.68 2.37 23.02
N GLY A 135 -28.60 1.74 22.56
CA GLY A 135 -28.63 0.41 21.97
C GLY A 135 -29.27 0.36 20.57
N LYS A 136 -29.67 1.51 20.02
CA LYS A 136 -30.30 1.62 18.69
C LYS A 136 -29.26 1.78 17.59
N LYS A 137 -29.70 1.61 16.35
CA LYS A 137 -28.87 1.84 15.16
C LYS A 137 -28.65 3.33 14.97
N MET A 138 -27.40 3.72 14.82
CA MET A 138 -27.00 5.08 14.51
C MET A 138 -27.21 5.37 13.02
N ARG A 139 -27.50 6.63 12.69
CA ARG A 139 -27.58 7.17 11.34
C ARG A 139 -26.22 7.74 10.95
N LEU A 140 -25.81 7.47 9.71
CA LEU A 140 -24.64 8.11 9.11
C LEU A 140 -25.08 9.45 8.54
N LEU A 141 -24.36 10.52 8.88
CA LEU A 141 -24.59 11.86 8.35
C LEU A 141 -24.11 11.97 6.90
N THR A 142 -24.64 12.93 6.16
CA THR A 142 -24.04 13.33 4.87
C THR A 142 -22.89 14.29 5.10
N GLU A 143 -22.03 14.47 4.10
CA GLU A 143 -20.86 15.37 4.14
C GLU A 143 -21.24 16.80 4.61
N GLN A 144 -22.40 17.31 4.20
CA GLN A 144 -22.84 18.65 4.61
C GLN A 144 -23.39 18.69 6.04
N GLU A 145 -23.95 17.57 6.52
CA GLU A 145 -24.49 17.47 7.87
C GLU A 145 -23.37 17.28 8.91
N GLU A 146 -22.28 16.64 8.52
CA GLU A 146 -21.21 16.27 9.45
C GLU A 146 -20.24 17.40 9.79
N ASP A 147 -20.08 18.41 8.92
CA ASP A 147 -19.23 19.58 9.15
C ASP A 147 -19.46 20.24 10.52
N VAL A 148 -20.71 20.24 11.00
CA VAL A 148 -21.09 20.83 12.30
C VAL A 148 -20.49 20.05 13.49
N HIS A 149 -20.16 18.78 13.29
CA HIS A 149 -19.58 17.88 14.28
C HIS A 149 -18.06 17.75 14.17
N LEU A 150 -17.47 18.17 13.05
CA LEU A 150 -16.03 18.13 12.82
C LEU A 150 -15.36 19.43 13.30
N ASP A 151 -14.19 19.30 13.91
CA ASP A 151 -13.39 20.48 14.24
C ASP A 151 -12.67 21.06 13.00
N GLU A 152 -12.18 22.30 13.09
CA GLU A 152 -11.48 22.96 11.98
C GLU A 152 -10.28 22.14 11.45
N ALA A 153 -9.64 21.34 12.30
CA ALA A 153 -8.47 20.57 11.93
C ALA A 153 -8.85 19.31 11.12
N MET A 154 -9.94 18.64 11.51
CA MET A 154 -10.56 17.53 10.76
C MET A 154 -11.05 18.02 9.39
N GLN A 155 -11.78 19.13 9.36
CA GLN A 155 -12.22 19.75 8.11
C GLN A 155 -11.04 20.12 7.22
N ALA A 156 -9.93 20.60 7.80
CA ALA A 156 -8.73 20.90 7.02
C ALA A 156 -8.07 19.65 6.40
N GLU A 157 -8.18 18.47 7.03
CA GLU A 157 -7.73 17.20 6.45
C GLU A 157 -8.65 16.72 5.31
N GLU A 158 -9.97 16.93 5.42
CA GLU A 158 -10.96 16.59 4.38
C GLU A 158 -10.91 17.52 3.18
N ASN A 159 -10.77 18.82 3.41
CA ASN A 159 -10.64 19.83 2.36
C ASN A 159 -9.48 19.55 1.39
N ILE A 160 -8.48 18.81 1.85
CA ILE A 160 -7.35 18.40 1.05
C ILE A 160 -7.38 16.93 0.61
N PHE A 161 -8.49 16.23 0.88
CA PHE A 161 -8.77 14.82 0.60
C PHE A 161 -7.76 13.85 1.21
N SER A 162 -7.12 14.22 2.32
CA SER A 162 -6.11 13.38 2.98
C SER A 162 -6.72 12.32 3.89
N VAL A 163 -7.84 12.69 4.49
CA VAL A 163 -8.62 11.93 5.45
C VAL A 163 -10.08 12.14 5.08
N ASP A 164 -10.89 11.18 5.45
CA ASP A 164 -12.33 11.12 5.20
C ASP A 164 -12.96 10.68 6.52
N TYR A 165 -13.75 11.54 7.15
CA TYR A 165 -14.40 11.26 8.42
C TYR A 165 -15.84 10.84 8.19
N ASP A 166 -16.26 9.72 8.78
CA ASP A 166 -17.68 9.37 8.84
C ASP A 166 -18.22 9.79 10.22
N VAL A 167 -19.26 10.62 10.24
CA VAL A 167 -19.97 10.95 11.49
C VAL A 167 -21.26 10.14 11.64
N TRP A 168 -21.31 9.33 12.71
CA TRP A 168 -22.50 8.59 13.12
C TRP A 168 -23.18 9.29 14.28
N VAL A 169 -24.48 9.51 14.18
CA VAL A 169 -25.31 10.09 15.24
C VAL A 169 -26.40 9.13 15.68
N ASP A 170 -26.72 9.17 16.96
CA ASP A 170 -27.90 8.52 17.51
C ASP A 170 -29.04 9.54 17.56
N ASP A 171 -30.15 9.32 16.85
CA ASP A 171 -31.23 10.33 16.84
C ASP A 171 -32.02 10.35 18.18
N ASP A 172 -31.86 9.32 19.03
CA ASP A 172 -32.52 9.21 20.33
C ASP A 172 -31.63 9.63 21.52
N SER A 173 -30.34 9.86 21.31
CA SER A 173 -29.42 10.33 22.35
C SER A 173 -28.34 11.22 21.76
N ASP A 174 -27.76 12.16 22.51
CA ASP A 174 -26.71 13.05 21.99
C ASP A 174 -25.35 12.37 21.75
N TYR A 175 -25.34 11.05 21.51
CA TYR A 175 -24.14 10.29 21.25
C TYR A 175 -23.71 10.40 19.78
N VAL A 176 -22.52 10.96 19.57
CA VAL A 176 -21.86 11.08 18.27
C VAL A 176 -20.62 10.20 18.24
N LYS A 177 -20.41 9.47 17.15
CA LYS A 177 -19.21 8.67 16.91
C LYS A 177 -18.58 9.10 15.58
N ILE A 178 -17.39 9.68 15.66
CA ILE A 178 -16.59 10.10 14.50
C ILE A 178 -15.57 8.98 14.18
N GLU A 179 -15.54 8.53 12.93
CA GLU A 179 -14.62 7.47 12.47
C GLU A 179 -13.71 7.97 11.34
N LYS A 180 -12.40 7.84 11.53
CA LYS A 180 -11.37 8.30 10.58
C LYS A 180 -11.02 7.25 9.52
N TYR A 181 -11.09 7.59 8.23
CA TYR A 181 -10.70 6.76 7.08
C TYR A 181 -9.61 7.43 6.22
N PRO A 182 -8.77 6.65 5.50
CA PRO A 182 -7.80 7.23 4.58
C PRO A 182 -8.52 7.86 3.38
N GLY A 183 -8.16 9.10 3.06
CA GLY A 183 -8.71 9.82 1.91
C GLY A 183 -8.09 9.40 0.58
N HIS A 184 -8.44 10.13 -0.48
CA HIS A 184 -7.99 9.85 -1.84
C HIS A 184 -6.57 10.35 -2.14
N LEU A 185 -6.13 11.40 -1.44
CA LEU A 185 -4.81 11.99 -1.60
C LEU A 185 -3.91 11.60 -0.44
N VAL A 186 -2.65 11.28 -0.76
CA VAL A 186 -1.66 10.97 0.27
C VAL A 186 -1.05 12.27 0.79
N ALA A 187 -1.19 12.50 2.08
CA ALA A 187 -0.51 13.58 2.79
C ALA A 187 0.12 13.02 4.08
N GLU A 188 1.29 13.56 4.42
CA GLU A 188 2.02 13.16 5.62
C GLU A 188 1.44 13.87 6.86
N GLU A 189 1.64 13.26 8.02
CA GLU A 189 1.37 13.90 9.29
C GLU A 189 2.36 15.04 9.53
N CYS A 190 1.83 16.22 9.83
CA CYS A 190 2.63 17.37 10.20
C CYS A 190 3.13 17.22 11.63
N ASP A 191 4.43 17.03 11.81
CA ASP A 191 5.12 17.00 13.11
C ASP A 191 4.92 18.23 14.03
N ARG A 192 4.31 19.33 13.56
CA ARG A 192 3.99 20.52 14.36
C ARG A 192 2.55 20.55 14.86
N CYS A 193 1.58 20.21 14.00
CA CYS A 193 0.16 20.31 14.34
C CYS A 193 -0.55 18.95 14.43
N GLY A 194 0.12 17.84 14.12
CA GLY A 194 -0.41 16.48 14.17
C GLY A 194 -1.42 16.13 13.05
N MET A 195 -1.74 17.08 12.17
CA MET A 195 -2.71 16.87 11.10
C MET A 195 -2.04 16.28 9.86
N GLN A 196 -2.73 15.40 9.14
CA GLN A 196 -2.32 14.77 7.89
C GLN A 196 -2.43 15.74 6.70
N THR A 197 -1.89 16.95 6.85
CA THR A 197 -2.02 18.03 5.88
C THR A 197 -0.70 18.43 5.21
N LEU A 198 0.38 17.69 5.47
CA LEU A 198 1.70 17.95 4.92
C LEU A 198 1.82 17.38 3.50
N LYS A 199 1.68 18.26 2.49
CA LYS A 199 1.76 17.88 1.07
C LYS A 199 3.12 18.23 0.48
N LEU A 200 3.62 17.38 -0.41
CA LEU A 200 4.77 17.69 -1.24
C LEU A 200 4.40 18.82 -2.21
N LYS A 201 5.16 19.92 -2.18
CA LYS A 201 4.95 21.10 -3.04
C LYS A 201 5.90 21.15 -4.22
N LYS A 202 7.18 20.84 -3.97
CA LYS A 202 8.23 20.90 -4.99
C LYS A 202 9.30 19.87 -4.65
N GLU A 203 9.91 19.32 -5.68
CA GLU A 203 11.18 18.61 -5.58
C GLU A 203 12.23 19.39 -6.35
N GLU A 204 13.44 19.50 -5.78
CA GLU A 204 14.55 20.21 -6.41
C GLU A 204 15.80 19.34 -6.37
N ILE A 205 16.47 19.22 -7.52
CA ILE A 205 17.69 18.42 -7.64
C ILE A 205 18.86 19.28 -7.15
N LEU A 206 19.42 18.93 -5.99
CA LEU A 206 20.62 19.56 -5.43
C LEU A 206 21.89 19.09 -6.16
N LYS A 207 21.94 17.80 -6.50
CA LYS A 207 23.05 17.18 -7.21
C LYS A 207 22.50 16.27 -8.30
N GLN A 208 22.87 16.52 -9.55
CA GLN A 208 22.47 15.64 -10.64
C GLN A 208 23.15 14.26 -10.50
N PRO A 209 22.42 13.16 -10.73
CA PRO A 209 23.01 11.83 -10.72
C PRO A 209 23.93 11.68 -11.94
N THR A 210 25.06 11.00 -11.75
CA THR A 210 25.96 10.57 -12.84
C THR A 210 25.90 9.05 -12.95
N GLU A 211 26.66 8.47 -13.89
CA GLU A 211 26.78 7.00 -14.00
C GLU A 211 27.49 6.41 -12.77
N ASP A 212 28.40 7.17 -12.17
CA ASP A 212 29.24 6.71 -11.05
C ASP A 212 28.77 7.22 -9.68
N GLU A 213 28.00 8.31 -9.62
CA GLU A 213 27.58 8.93 -8.37
C GLU A 213 26.06 9.10 -8.28
N PRO A 214 25.44 8.75 -7.14
CA PRO A 214 24.04 9.05 -6.92
C PRO A 214 23.83 10.57 -6.90
N GLY A 215 22.66 10.99 -7.35
CA GLY A 215 22.23 12.38 -7.21
C GLY A 215 21.62 12.63 -5.83
N GLU A 216 21.29 13.89 -5.57
CA GLU A 216 20.59 14.31 -4.36
C GLU A 216 19.43 15.22 -4.74
N ILE A 217 18.26 14.94 -4.15
CA ILE A 217 17.04 15.72 -4.33
C ILE A 217 16.57 16.20 -2.96
N ILE A 218 16.11 17.46 -2.88
CA ILE A 218 15.42 18.01 -1.73
C ILE A 218 13.92 18.08 -2.02
N LYS A 219 13.12 17.54 -1.10
CA LYS A 219 11.66 17.56 -1.15
C LYS A 219 11.14 18.66 -0.25
N HIS A 220 10.39 19.60 -0.82
CA HIS A 220 9.77 20.71 -0.12
C HIS A 220 8.32 20.34 0.18
N TYR A 221 8.01 20.15 1.46
CA TYR A 221 6.67 19.91 1.92
C TYR A 221 6.08 21.16 2.57
N LYS A 222 4.77 21.36 2.41
CA LYS A 222 4.03 22.43 3.10
C LYS A 222 2.74 21.88 3.67
N CYS A 223 2.52 22.12 4.96
CA CYS A 223 1.28 21.83 5.66
C CYS A 223 0.23 22.87 5.25
N SER A 224 -0.93 22.44 4.76
CA SER A 224 -2.01 23.36 4.39
C SER A 224 -2.70 24.00 5.60
N TYR A 225 -2.65 23.34 6.77
CA TYR A 225 -3.29 23.84 8.00
C TYR A 225 -2.43 24.88 8.73
N CYS A 226 -1.27 24.48 9.27
CA CYS A 226 -0.41 25.38 10.06
C CYS A 226 0.67 26.11 9.23
N ASN A 227 0.67 25.97 7.90
CA ASN A 227 1.66 26.56 6.99
C ASN A 227 3.13 26.18 7.26
N ARG A 228 3.37 25.13 8.05
CA ARG A 228 4.73 24.62 8.28
C ARG A 228 5.36 24.14 6.98
N VAL A 229 6.62 24.54 6.75
CA VAL A 229 7.45 24.03 5.67
C VAL A 229 8.44 23.01 6.24
N LYS A 230 8.58 21.87 5.56
CA LYS A 230 9.55 20.81 5.90
C LYS A 230 10.38 20.51 4.67
N HIS A 231 11.67 20.30 4.86
CA HIS A 231 12.57 19.84 3.81
C HIS A 231 13.10 18.45 4.15
N GLU A 232 13.16 17.58 3.15
CA GLU A 232 13.74 16.24 3.30
C GLU A 232 14.68 15.98 2.13
N ASN A 233 15.95 15.68 2.44
CA ASN A 233 16.92 15.28 1.42
C ASN A 233 16.81 13.78 1.17
N LYS A 234 16.77 13.38 -0.10
CA LYS A 234 16.83 11.98 -0.53
C LYS A 234 17.91 11.79 -1.57
N GLN A 235 18.61 10.67 -1.47
CA GLN A 235 19.49 10.23 -2.54
C GLN A 235 18.66 9.64 -3.68
N ILE A 236 19.01 10.01 -4.91
CA ILE A 236 18.45 9.43 -6.13
C ILE A 236 19.48 8.53 -6.78
N ALA A 237 19.00 7.44 -7.39
CA ALA A 237 19.88 6.45 -8.01
C ALA A 237 20.76 7.08 -9.12
N GLN A 238 21.91 6.45 -9.36
CA GLN A 238 22.78 6.74 -10.49
C GLN A 238 22.02 6.62 -11.82
N LEU A 239 22.50 7.33 -12.84
CA LEU A 239 21.98 7.17 -14.19
C LEU A 239 22.33 5.77 -14.71
N ALA A 240 21.33 5.06 -15.24
CA ALA A 240 21.60 3.84 -15.97
C ALA A 240 22.38 4.19 -17.24
N ALA A 241 23.52 3.52 -17.47
CA ALA A 241 24.36 3.71 -18.66
C ALA A 241 23.61 3.46 -19.99
N ASN A 242 22.45 2.80 -19.95
CA ASN A 242 21.60 2.57 -21.12
C ASN A 242 20.48 3.62 -21.20
N LYS A 243 20.67 4.61 -22.09
CA LYS A 243 19.78 5.75 -22.38
C LYS A 243 18.50 5.40 -23.16
N GLU A 244 17.98 4.19 -23.04
CA GLU A 244 16.68 3.83 -23.66
C GLU A 244 15.47 4.17 -22.76
N SER A 245 15.60 5.15 -21.85
CA SER A 245 14.43 5.78 -21.22
C SER A 245 13.75 6.70 -22.23
N PHE A 246 12.73 6.16 -22.91
CA PHE A 246 11.97 6.80 -23.98
C PHE A 246 11.12 7.97 -23.45
N PHE A 247 11.51 9.22 -23.71
CA PHE A 247 10.67 10.39 -23.46
C PHE A 247 9.66 10.56 -24.60
N LEU A 248 8.40 10.18 -24.39
CA LEU A 248 7.31 10.43 -25.33
C LEU A 248 6.85 11.90 -25.24
N ARG A 249 7.31 12.75 -26.17
CA ARG A 249 6.70 14.07 -26.39
C ARG A 249 5.59 13.95 -27.44
N TYR A 250 4.37 13.64 -27.02
CA TYR A 250 3.20 13.73 -27.90
C TYR A 250 2.23 14.79 -27.40
N ARG A 251 2.18 15.92 -28.11
CA ARG A 251 1.36 17.08 -27.76
C ARG A 251 -0.14 16.85 -28.07
N ASP A 252 -0.46 16.02 -29.06
CA ASP A 252 -1.81 16.06 -29.65
C ASP A 252 -2.49 14.67 -29.81
N LYS A 253 -1.86 13.55 -29.38
CA LYS A 253 -2.37 12.17 -29.64
C LYS A 253 -2.13 11.15 -28.50
N ILE A 254 -2.27 11.56 -27.25
CA ILE A 254 -2.08 10.66 -26.09
C ILE A 254 -3.05 9.46 -26.13
N GLY A 255 -4.32 9.67 -26.54
CA GLY A 255 -5.34 8.62 -26.57
C GLY A 255 -5.10 7.52 -27.61
N GLU A 256 -4.63 7.88 -28.81
CA GLU A 256 -4.31 6.93 -29.88
C GLU A 256 -3.00 6.16 -29.58
N ALA A 257 -1.96 6.87 -29.13
CA ALA A 257 -0.64 6.27 -28.91
C ALA A 257 -0.59 5.27 -27.74
N VAL A 258 -1.43 5.46 -26.71
CA VAL A 258 -1.55 4.54 -25.56
C VAL A 258 -2.46 3.36 -25.89
N SER A 259 -3.38 3.50 -26.85
CA SER A 259 -4.28 2.43 -27.28
C SER A 259 -3.64 1.47 -28.29
N GLU A 260 -2.78 1.95 -29.18
CA GLU A 260 -2.19 1.14 -30.26
C GLU A 260 -0.97 0.30 -29.80
N LYS A 261 -0.33 0.68 -28.69
CA LYS A 261 0.79 -0.05 -28.11
C LYS A 261 0.49 -0.30 -26.64
N GLN A 262 0.47 -1.57 -26.23
CA GLN A 262 0.18 -2.05 -24.87
C GLN A 262 1.13 -1.46 -23.80
N TYR A 263 1.04 -0.17 -23.53
CA TYR A 263 1.79 0.49 -22.47
C TYR A 263 0.96 0.46 -21.19
N HIS A 264 1.56 -0.02 -20.11
CA HIS A 264 1.00 0.11 -18.77
C HIS A 264 1.38 1.48 -18.21
N VAL A 265 0.39 2.36 -18.04
CA VAL A 265 0.59 3.67 -17.43
C VAL A 265 0.89 3.48 -15.95
N GLN A 266 2.11 3.80 -15.52
CA GLN A 266 2.53 3.69 -14.11
C GLN A 266 2.26 4.96 -13.31
N LEU A 267 2.33 6.13 -13.96
CA LEU A 267 2.16 7.43 -13.33
C LEU A 267 1.77 8.46 -14.37
N ILE A 268 0.79 9.29 -14.04
CA ILE A 268 0.41 10.48 -14.81
C ILE A 268 0.70 11.68 -13.94
N LYS A 269 1.61 12.55 -14.36
CA LYS A 269 1.80 13.86 -13.74
C LYS A 269 1.10 14.90 -14.61
N MET A 270 0.18 15.65 -14.00
CA MET A 270 -0.58 16.69 -14.65
C MET A 270 -0.32 18.03 -13.96
N GLU A 271 -0.11 19.06 -14.75
CA GLU A 271 0.04 20.42 -14.29
C GLU A 271 -1.16 21.23 -14.80
N VAL A 272 -1.97 21.75 -13.89
CA VAL A 272 -3.15 22.58 -14.20
C VAL A 272 -2.85 23.99 -13.73
N TYR A 273 -3.05 24.96 -14.61
CA TYR A 273 -2.86 26.36 -14.27
C TYR A 273 -4.19 26.95 -13.82
N ASP A 274 -4.20 27.65 -12.68
CA ASP A 274 -5.37 28.44 -12.28
C ASP A 274 -5.53 29.68 -13.18
N ASN A 275 -6.62 30.44 -12.98
CA ASN A 275 -6.89 31.67 -13.73
C ASN A 275 -5.81 32.75 -13.52
N ASP A 276 -5.05 32.65 -12.43
CA ASP A 276 -3.96 33.56 -12.07
C ASP A 276 -2.58 33.07 -12.60
N GLY A 277 -2.55 31.93 -13.30
CA GLY A 277 -1.35 31.33 -13.88
C GLY A 277 -0.46 30.55 -12.90
N HIS A 278 -0.93 30.23 -11.68
CA HIS A 278 -0.21 29.37 -10.76
C HIS A 278 -0.36 27.89 -11.14
N PRO A 279 0.75 27.13 -11.20
CA PRO A 279 0.70 25.72 -11.51
C PRO A 279 0.29 24.88 -10.30
N HIS A 280 -0.66 23.98 -10.52
CA HIS A 280 -1.07 22.94 -9.60
C HIS A 280 -0.64 21.58 -10.15
N HIS A 281 0.23 20.90 -9.41
CA HIS A 281 0.72 19.58 -9.78
C HIS A 281 -0.16 18.48 -9.16
N TYR A 282 -0.58 17.55 -10.01
CA TYR A 282 -1.36 16.38 -9.64
C TYR A 282 -0.67 15.12 -10.16
N GLU A 283 -0.68 14.07 -9.35
CA GLU A 283 -0.12 12.77 -9.70
C GLU A 283 -1.21 11.69 -9.61
N PHE A 284 -1.36 10.88 -10.65
CA PHE A 284 -2.34 9.81 -10.72
C PHE A 284 -1.65 8.48 -10.98
N GLY A 285 -2.14 7.42 -10.34
CA GLY A 285 -1.62 6.07 -10.53
C GLY A 285 -2.20 5.34 -11.75
N ASP A 286 -3.29 5.85 -12.33
CA ASP A 286 -3.94 5.28 -13.51
C ASP A 286 -4.70 6.36 -14.32
N LEU A 287 -5.11 6.01 -15.54
CA LEU A 287 -5.83 6.90 -16.46
C LEU A 287 -7.25 7.24 -16.00
N ASP A 288 -7.90 6.35 -15.27
CA ASP A 288 -9.29 6.53 -14.84
C ASP A 288 -9.38 7.57 -13.72
N GLN A 289 -8.42 7.57 -12.80
CA GLN A 289 -8.25 8.58 -11.75
C GLN A 289 -8.03 9.97 -12.37
N ALA A 290 -7.12 10.09 -13.34
CA ALA A 290 -6.85 11.35 -14.03
C ALA A 290 -8.11 11.86 -14.76
N ARG A 291 -8.86 10.98 -15.43
CA ARG A 291 -10.11 11.33 -16.13
C ARG A 291 -11.22 11.76 -15.16
N SER A 292 -11.35 11.07 -14.04
CA SER A 292 -12.35 11.40 -13.02
C SER A 292 -12.06 12.78 -12.42
N PHE A 293 -10.80 13.06 -12.11
CA PHE A 293 -10.36 14.35 -11.60
C PHE A 293 -10.64 15.49 -12.57
N LEU A 294 -10.34 15.32 -13.87
CA LEU A 294 -10.63 16.34 -14.88
C LEU A 294 -12.13 16.65 -15.01
N LYS A 295 -12.99 15.64 -14.91
CA LYS A 295 -14.45 15.84 -14.92
C LYS A 295 -14.95 16.62 -13.71
N GLU A 296 -14.39 16.34 -12.54
CA GLU A 296 -14.74 17.05 -11.31
C GLU A 296 -14.29 18.52 -11.37
N LEU A 297 -13.08 18.78 -11.89
CA LEU A 297 -12.57 20.13 -12.11
C LEU A 297 -13.46 20.95 -13.06
N ASP A 298 -13.86 20.34 -14.19
CA ASP A 298 -14.77 20.98 -15.14
C ASP A 298 -16.14 21.28 -14.51
N SER A 299 -16.65 20.38 -13.65
CA SER A 299 -17.91 20.59 -12.94
C SER A 299 -17.82 21.71 -11.89
N LYS A 300 -16.68 21.85 -11.19
CA LYS A 300 -16.45 22.93 -10.22
C LYS A 300 -16.29 24.28 -10.90
N ASN A 301 -15.61 24.34 -12.05
CA ASN A 301 -15.48 25.58 -12.82
C ASN A 301 -16.86 26.07 -13.30
N LYS A 302 -17.71 25.17 -13.82
CA LYS A 302 -19.08 25.52 -14.23
C LYS A 302 -19.95 26.03 -13.07
N ALA A 303 -19.82 25.44 -11.89
CA ALA A 303 -20.53 25.90 -10.69
C ALA A 303 -20.02 27.23 -10.13
N SER A 304 -18.84 27.70 -10.54
CA SER A 304 -18.30 29.01 -10.16
C SER A 304 -18.63 30.13 -11.15
N GLU A 305 -19.17 29.79 -12.32
CA GLU A 305 -19.62 30.73 -13.35
C GLU A 305 -21.15 31.02 -13.31
N GLU A 306 -21.91 30.27 -12.49
CA GLU A 306 -23.33 30.51 -12.15
C GLU A 306 -23.49 31.29 -10.84
#